data_AF-A0AAV8XT00-F1
#
_entry.id   AF-A0AAV8XT00-F1
#
_cell.length_a   1.000
_cell.length_b   1.000
_cell.length_c   1.000
_cell.angle_alpha   90.00
_cell.angle_beta   90.00
_cell.angle_gamma   90.00
#
_symmetry.space_group_name_H-M   'P 1'
#
loop_
_entity.id
_entity.type
_entity.pdbx_description
1 polymer ?
#
loop_
_entity_poly.entity_id
_entity_poly.type
_entity_poly.pdbx_seq_one_letter_code
_entity_poly.pdbx_strand_id
1 'polypeptide(L)'
;MSLLTINFNDINLFITALPGDLDFTLTPVNHLIERYFVAYRIKMAHLNETDRIQILMMPRLMILMDPSPAIAGAHPERPIVRSAVTKIVAKFQTVEHVRDLPKSGRPPVPENIQLDVMIQVQDNPHSTTRHMGIDLNLSHTSVRNILHKQKFHPYKITLMQELSEADFDRRNEFCEIMQIQCKGDENFAGNILFPDEASLFLIGTLNRHNCQHWAAENPHWIQEAHTQHPQKVNVWAGMIKNRLIGPNFIDGNLNGQQYLAMLQTQVVGREAGDSLIKPARQRVR
;
A
#
# COMPACT_ATOMS: atom_id res chain seq x y z
N MET A 1 26.44 39.08 -16.69
CA MET A 1 26.27 37.77 -16.03
C MET A 1 25.09 37.08 -16.70
N SER A 2 25.35 36.02 -17.46
CA SER A 2 24.30 35.28 -18.16
C SER A 2 23.97 34.03 -17.32
N LEU A 3 22.76 33.95 -16.78
CA LEU A 3 22.25 32.78 -16.07
C LEU A 3 21.68 31.80 -17.10
N LEU A 4 22.23 30.59 -17.17
CA LEU A 4 21.71 29.50 -17.99
C LEU A 4 21.08 28.48 -17.03
N THR A 5 19.75 28.36 -17.09
CA THR A 5 18.98 27.41 -16.28
C THR A 5 18.75 26.14 -17.11
N ILE A 6 19.26 25.00 -16.64
CA ILE A 6 18.97 23.69 -17.25
C ILE A 6 18.19 22.88 -16.22
N ASN A 7 17.02 22.37 -16.63
CA ASN A 7 16.06 21.70 -15.75
C ASN A 7 16.10 20.17 -15.95
N PHE A 8 16.37 19.41 -14.89
CA PHE A 8 16.19 17.96 -14.87
C PHE A 8 15.64 17.52 -13.51
N ASN A 9 14.50 16.81 -13.53
CA ASN A 9 13.86 16.14 -12.39
C ASN A 9 13.79 16.97 -11.09
N ASP A 10 13.03 18.07 -11.13
CA ASP A 10 12.60 18.85 -9.96
C ASP A 10 13.71 19.45 -9.07
N ILE A 11 14.94 19.58 -9.58
CA ILE A 11 16.03 20.30 -8.91
C ILE A 11 16.53 21.42 -9.82
N ASN A 12 16.27 22.68 -9.42
CA ASN A 12 16.86 23.85 -10.07
C ASN A 12 18.32 24.00 -9.62
N LEU A 13 19.28 23.82 -10.53
CA LEU A 13 20.69 24.07 -10.27
C LEU A 13 21.09 25.44 -10.85
N PHE A 14 21.54 26.36 -9.99
CA PHE A 14 22.07 27.66 -10.39
C PHE A 14 23.60 27.60 -10.45
N ILE A 15 24.18 27.75 -11.64
CA ILE A 15 25.64 27.85 -11.82
C ILE A 15 25.98 29.28 -12.21
N THR A 16 26.69 30.00 -11.35
CA THR A 16 27.31 31.30 -11.67
C THR A 16 28.74 31.06 -12.15
N ALA A 17 29.00 31.32 -13.43
CA ALA A 17 30.36 31.32 -13.97
C ALA A 17 31.02 32.71 -13.77
N LEU A 18 32.24 32.74 -13.24
CA LEU A 18 33.08 33.93 -13.24
C LEU A 18 33.68 34.15 -14.65
N PRO A 19 33.98 35.40 -15.05
CA PRO A 19 34.45 35.67 -16.41
C PRO A 19 35.91 35.23 -16.55
N GLY A 20 36.15 34.13 -17.28
CA GLY A 20 37.50 33.65 -17.57
C GLY A 20 37.57 32.18 -18.01
N ASP A 21 36.63 31.34 -17.58
CA ASP A 21 36.66 29.90 -17.86
C ASP A 21 35.80 29.56 -19.08
N LEU A 22 36.34 29.79 -20.28
CA LEU A 22 35.75 29.39 -21.55
C LEU A 22 36.71 28.47 -22.30
N ASP A 23 36.84 27.23 -21.82
CA ASP A 23 37.36 26.10 -22.60
C ASP A 23 36.43 24.89 -22.43
N PHE A 24 35.33 24.92 -23.20
CA PHE A 24 34.41 23.80 -23.35
C PHE A 24 34.97 22.79 -24.36
N THR A 25 35.99 22.04 -23.98
CA THR A 25 36.36 20.81 -24.69
C THR A 25 36.52 19.65 -23.71
N LEU A 26 35.58 18.71 -23.81
CA LEU A 26 35.71 17.30 -23.45
C LEU A 26 36.00 16.96 -21.97
N THR A 27 35.21 17.49 -21.03
CA THR A 27 34.93 16.75 -19.79
C THR A 27 33.51 16.20 -19.84
N PRO A 28 33.29 14.87 -19.72
CA PRO A 28 31.95 14.30 -19.71
C PRO A 28 31.15 14.92 -18.56
N VAL A 29 29.90 15.30 -18.83
CA VAL A 29 28.95 15.88 -17.85
C VAL A 29 28.88 15.05 -16.55
N ASN A 30 29.11 13.73 -16.64
CA ASN A 30 29.21 12.83 -15.49
C ASN A 30 30.35 13.18 -14.51
N HIS A 31 31.48 13.73 -14.96
CA HIS A 31 32.62 14.01 -14.09
C HIS A 31 32.42 15.31 -13.29
N LEU A 32 31.71 16.28 -13.86
CA LEU A 32 31.25 17.48 -13.16
C LEU A 32 30.10 17.16 -12.19
N ILE A 33 29.16 16.29 -12.57
CA ILE A 33 28.12 15.78 -11.67
C ILE A 33 28.76 15.02 -10.50
N GLU A 34 29.73 14.13 -10.74
CA GLU A 34 30.47 13.42 -9.68
C GLU A 34 31.23 14.38 -8.74
N ARG A 35 31.94 15.39 -9.26
CA ARG A 35 32.67 16.35 -8.40
C ARG A 35 31.73 17.19 -7.53
N TYR A 36 30.60 17.65 -8.06
CA TYR A 36 29.64 18.46 -7.30
C TYR A 36 28.71 17.60 -6.42
N PHE A 37 28.36 16.37 -6.82
CA PHE A 37 27.65 15.42 -5.96
C PHE A 37 28.55 14.89 -4.84
N VAL A 38 29.84 14.65 -5.06
CA VAL A 38 30.76 14.21 -3.99
C VAL A 38 30.91 15.31 -2.93
N ALA A 39 30.94 16.59 -3.33
CA ALA A 39 30.96 17.71 -2.39
C ALA A 39 29.67 17.87 -1.58
N TYR A 40 28.49 17.59 -2.17
CA TYR A 40 27.18 17.70 -1.48
C TYR A 40 26.67 16.38 -0.87
N ARG A 41 27.31 15.26 -1.18
CA ARG A 41 27.04 13.92 -0.62
C ARG A 41 28.06 13.53 0.44
N ILE A 42 28.76 14.50 1.04
CA ILE A 42 29.09 14.41 2.46
C ILE A 42 27.78 14.67 3.24
N LYS A 43 26.82 13.74 3.12
CA LYS A 43 25.83 13.56 4.17
C LYS A 43 26.67 13.36 5.43
N MET A 44 26.59 14.28 6.38
CA MET A 44 27.21 14.11 7.70
C MET A 44 26.92 12.69 8.16
N ALA A 45 27.94 11.83 8.09
CA ALA A 45 27.80 10.44 8.47
C ALA A 45 27.40 10.46 9.94
N HIS A 46 26.26 9.86 10.25
CA HIS A 46 25.81 9.72 11.62
C HIS A 46 26.88 8.93 12.37
N LEU A 47 27.61 9.56 13.29
CA LEU A 47 28.59 8.85 14.12
C LEU A 47 27.82 7.80 14.94
N ASN A 48 28.24 6.55 14.80
CA ASN A 48 27.69 5.45 15.58
C ASN A 48 28.16 5.56 17.05
N GLU A 49 27.64 4.70 17.93
CA GLU A 49 28.02 4.76 19.35
C GLU A 49 29.51 4.42 19.58
N THR A 50 30.09 3.53 18.77
CA THR A 50 31.50 3.12 18.87
C THR A 50 32.46 4.25 18.50
N ASP A 51 32.18 5.02 17.46
CA ASP A 51 32.97 6.17 17.00
C ASP A 51 32.95 7.26 18.08
N ARG A 52 31.79 7.47 18.72
CA ARG A 52 31.65 8.42 19.83
C ARG A 52 32.42 7.96 21.09
N ILE A 53 32.44 6.66 21.39
CA ILE A 53 33.24 6.10 22.49
C ILE A 53 34.73 6.28 22.20
N GLN A 54 35.19 5.97 20.99
CA GLN A 54 36.57 6.15 20.58
C GLN A 54 37.02 7.61 20.71
N ILE A 55 36.17 8.55 20.33
CA ILE A 55 36.40 9.99 20.52
C ILE A 55 36.57 10.34 22.01
N LEU A 56 35.75 9.78 22.90
CA LEU A 56 35.83 10.02 24.34
C LEU A 56 37.06 9.37 24.99
N MET A 57 37.59 8.29 24.39
CA MET A 57 38.81 7.60 24.83
C MET A 57 40.09 8.30 24.35
N MET A 58 40.00 9.33 23.50
CA MET A 58 41.18 10.07 23.05
C MET A 58 41.85 10.86 24.19
N PRO A 59 43.19 10.94 24.23
CA PRO A 59 43.91 11.72 25.23
C PRO A 59 43.44 13.18 25.29
N ARG A 60 43.22 13.71 26.50
CA ARG A 60 42.73 15.08 26.74
C ARG A 60 43.55 16.16 26.02
N LEU A 61 44.86 15.94 25.86
CA LEU A 61 45.76 16.81 25.12
C LEU A 61 45.46 16.85 23.60
N MET A 62 45.08 15.72 22.99
CA MET A 62 44.69 15.65 21.57
C MET A 62 43.36 16.34 21.31
N ILE A 63 42.42 16.27 22.26
CA ILE A 63 41.12 16.96 22.15
C ILE A 63 41.31 18.50 22.20
N LEU A 64 42.28 18.99 22.99
CA LEU A 64 42.54 20.42 23.16
C LEU A 64 43.35 21.05 22.02
N MET A 65 44.38 20.37 21.50
CA MET A 65 45.34 21.00 20.58
C MET A 65 44.87 20.99 19.13
N ASP A 66 44.43 19.85 18.60
CA ASP A 66 43.66 19.70 17.36
C ASP A 66 43.36 18.19 17.17
N PRO A 67 42.10 17.74 17.28
CA PRO A 67 41.79 16.32 17.15
C PRO A 67 41.74 15.86 15.68
N SER A 68 41.79 16.78 14.72
CA SER A 68 41.62 16.51 13.28
C SER A 68 42.61 15.47 12.71
N PRO A 69 43.93 15.52 13.02
CA PRO A 69 44.90 14.55 12.49
C PRO A 69 44.69 13.14 13.03
N ALA A 70 44.36 13.03 14.31
CA ALA A 70 44.13 11.76 14.99
C ALA A 70 42.85 11.09 14.53
N ILE A 71 41.79 11.88 14.33
CA ILE A 71 40.51 11.39 13.86
C ILE A 71 40.57 11.04 12.37
N ALA A 72 41.30 11.81 11.55
CA ALA A 72 41.54 11.48 10.16
C ALA A 72 42.32 10.16 10.00
N GLY A 73 43.25 9.85 10.92
CA GLY A 73 43.95 8.56 10.95
C GLY A 73 43.08 7.39 11.42
N ALA A 74 42.18 7.61 12.39
CA ALA A 74 41.28 6.58 12.90
C ALA A 74 40.08 6.29 11.98
N HIS A 75 39.63 7.29 11.22
CA HIS A 75 38.49 7.18 10.28
C HIS A 75 38.85 7.78 8.91
N PRO A 76 39.75 7.12 8.14
CA PRO A 76 40.26 7.65 6.87
C PRO A 76 39.17 7.83 5.80
N GLU A 77 38.07 7.07 5.87
CA GLU A 77 36.95 7.18 4.94
C GLU A 77 35.84 8.15 5.39
N ARG A 78 35.91 8.69 6.61
CA ARG A 78 34.88 9.55 7.18
C ARG A 78 35.51 10.71 7.94
N PRO A 79 35.78 11.85 7.28
CA PRO A 79 36.32 13.02 7.98
C PRO A 79 35.30 13.55 9.00
N ILE A 80 35.60 13.37 10.29
CA ILE A 80 34.78 13.89 11.39
C ILE A 80 35.22 15.32 11.69
N VAL A 81 34.25 16.23 11.73
CA VAL A 81 34.50 17.65 11.97
C VAL A 81 34.73 17.91 13.47
N ARG A 82 35.67 18.80 13.81
CA ARG A 82 35.96 19.22 15.21
C ARG A 82 34.72 19.63 16.00
N SER A 83 33.75 20.29 15.36
CA SER A 83 32.50 20.71 16.01
C SER A 83 31.64 19.52 16.46
N ALA A 84 31.70 18.38 15.78
CA ALA A 84 31.03 17.15 16.21
C ALA A 84 31.67 16.57 17.47
N VAL A 85 33.01 16.58 17.56
CA VAL A 85 33.79 16.16 18.73
C VAL A 85 33.41 16.99 19.96
N THR A 86 33.41 18.32 19.82
CA THR A 86 33.04 19.23 20.92
C THR A 86 31.61 18.99 21.39
N LYS A 87 30.66 18.78 20.46
CA LYS A 87 29.26 18.46 20.81
C LYS A 87 29.14 17.11 21.53
N ILE A 88 29.93 16.11 21.16
CA ILE A 88 29.93 14.79 21.81
C ILE A 88 30.49 14.88 23.23
N VAL A 89 31.62 15.57 23.42
CA VAL A 89 32.24 15.77 24.74
C VAL A 89 31.31 16.57 25.65
N ALA A 90 30.75 17.68 25.16
CA ALA A 90 29.80 18.48 25.93
C ALA A 90 28.52 17.69 26.28
N LYS A 91 27.98 16.92 25.33
CA LYS A 91 26.85 16.01 25.59
C LYS A 91 27.23 15.01 26.69
N PHE A 92 28.36 14.33 26.57
CA PHE A 92 28.80 13.34 27.55
C PHE A 92 29.00 13.94 28.95
N GLN A 93 29.53 15.16 29.06
CA GLN A 93 29.64 15.87 30.34
C GLN A 93 28.27 16.18 30.99
N THR A 94 27.21 16.30 30.19
CA THR A 94 25.86 16.60 30.69
C THR A 94 25.00 15.36 30.99
N VAL A 95 25.11 14.29 30.20
CA VAL A 95 24.24 13.11 30.29
C VAL A 95 24.97 11.81 30.67
N GLU A 96 26.30 11.85 30.77
CA GLU A 96 27.19 10.73 31.17
C GLU A 96 27.07 9.45 30.31
N HIS A 97 26.41 9.52 29.15
CA HIS A 97 26.27 8.40 28.24
C HIS A 97 26.37 8.81 26.77
N VAL A 98 26.66 7.83 25.91
CA VAL A 98 26.98 8.07 24.49
C VAL A 98 25.76 7.94 23.56
N ARG A 99 24.66 7.35 24.06
CA ARG A 99 23.41 7.11 23.33
C ARG A 99 22.81 8.39 22.75
N ASP A 100 21.99 8.21 21.71
CA ASP A 100 21.18 9.30 21.17
C ASP A 100 20.15 9.77 22.19
N LEU A 101 20.00 11.09 22.29
CA LEU A 101 18.99 11.70 23.14
C LEU A 101 17.63 11.66 22.41
N PRO A 102 16.53 11.55 23.16
CA PRO A 102 15.20 11.66 22.58
C PRO A 102 15.07 13.02 21.88
N LYS A 103 14.73 12.99 20.60
CA LYS A 103 14.47 14.20 19.82
C LYS A 103 13.05 14.66 20.11
N SER A 104 12.84 15.96 20.29
CA SER A 104 11.50 16.53 20.28
C SER A 104 10.89 16.30 18.91
N GLY A 105 9.91 15.38 18.85
CA GLY A 105 9.13 15.13 17.65
C GLY A 105 8.14 16.26 17.38
N ARG A 106 7.40 16.14 16.29
CA ARG A 106 6.24 17.01 16.04
C ARG A 106 5.26 16.90 17.21
N PRO A 107 4.75 18.01 17.77
CA PRO A 107 3.76 17.97 18.82
C PRO A 107 2.54 17.12 18.41
N PRO A 108 2.00 16.28 19.31
CA PRO A 108 0.79 15.52 19.01
C PRO A 108 -0.39 16.47 18.82
N VAL A 109 -1.42 15.99 18.11
CA VAL A 109 -2.71 16.67 18.04
C VAL A 109 -3.25 16.83 19.46
N PRO A 110 -3.78 18.00 19.87
CA PRO A 110 -4.29 18.21 21.22
C PRO A 110 -5.47 17.28 21.55
N GLU A 111 -5.67 17.02 22.84
CA GLU A 111 -6.56 15.95 23.32
C GLU A 111 -8.04 16.24 23.06
N ASN A 112 -8.46 17.51 23.09
CA ASN A 112 -9.81 17.93 22.74
C ASN A 112 -10.19 17.49 21.32
N ILE A 113 -9.31 17.70 20.34
CA ILE A 113 -9.54 17.31 18.95
C ILE A 113 -9.55 15.78 18.81
N GLN A 114 -8.73 15.06 19.60
CA GLN A 114 -8.78 13.60 19.61
C GLN A 114 -10.12 13.08 20.13
N LEU A 115 -10.69 13.75 21.13
CA LEU A 115 -12.00 13.41 21.68
C LEU A 115 -13.12 13.71 20.68
N ASP A 116 -13.05 14.82 19.95
CA ASP A 116 -14.03 15.16 18.91
C ASP A 116 -14.07 14.10 17.80
N VAL A 117 -12.89 13.58 17.38
CA VAL A 117 -12.81 12.44 16.45
C VAL A 117 -13.52 11.21 17.01
N MET A 118 -13.33 10.91 18.29
CA MET A 118 -13.96 9.74 18.92
C MET A 118 -15.48 9.88 19.02
N ILE A 119 -15.97 11.06 19.39
CA ILE A 119 -17.41 11.35 19.46
C ILE A 119 -18.03 11.17 18.07
N GLN A 120 -17.42 11.74 17.03
CA GLN A 120 -17.93 11.63 15.67
C GLN A 120 -18.01 10.17 15.16
N VAL A 121 -17.03 9.34 15.54
CA VAL A 121 -17.02 7.90 15.20
C VAL A 121 -18.10 7.15 15.97
N GLN A 122 -18.34 7.52 17.22
CA GLN A 122 -19.39 6.92 18.04
C GLN A 122 -20.79 7.28 17.52
N ASP A 123 -20.98 8.51 17.07
CA ASP A 123 -22.25 8.99 16.51
C ASP A 123 -22.51 8.41 15.11
N ASN A 124 -21.47 8.32 14.27
CA ASN A 124 -21.57 7.72 12.94
C ASN A 124 -20.33 6.87 12.59
N PRO A 125 -20.36 5.57 12.92
CA PRO A 125 -19.25 4.64 12.67
C PRO A 125 -18.90 4.47 11.20
N HIS A 126 -19.85 4.75 10.28
CA HIS A 126 -19.68 4.61 8.83
C HIS A 126 -19.02 5.83 8.18
N SER A 127 -18.74 6.88 8.96
CA SER A 127 -18.06 8.07 8.45
C SER A 127 -16.69 7.71 7.91
N THR A 128 -16.42 8.13 6.68
CA THR A 128 -15.06 8.00 6.15
C THR A 128 -14.12 8.91 6.92
N THR A 129 -12.89 8.46 7.13
CA THR A 129 -11.78 9.26 7.68
C THR A 129 -11.51 10.54 6.89
N ARG A 130 -11.96 10.64 5.64
CA ARG A 130 -11.88 11.86 4.83
C ARG A 130 -12.97 12.87 5.22
N HIS A 131 -14.21 12.40 5.36
CA HIS A 131 -15.32 13.24 5.85
C HIS A 131 -15.02 13.78 7.25
N MET A 132 -14.63 12.92 8.19
CA MET A 132 -14.21 13.37 9.53
C MET A 132 -13.05 14.38 9.48
N GLY A 133 -12.11 14.20 8.54
CA GLY A 133 -11.02 15.15 8.33
C GLY A 133 -11.52 16.51 7.85
N ILE A 134 -12.51 16.54 6.96
CA ILE A 134 -13.12 17.80 6.50
C ILE A 134 -13.85 18.47 7.66
N ASP A 135 -14.68 17.73 8.40
CA ASP A 135 -15.52 18.27 9.48
C ASP A 135 -14.70 18.84 10.63
N LEU A 136 -13.61 18.16 10.99
CA LEU A 136 -12.72 18.55 12.11
C LEU A 136 -11.50 19.36 11.65
N ASN A 137 -11.43 19.74 10.37
CA ASN A 137 -10.31 20.45 9.76
C ASN A 137 -8.94 19.75 9.99
N LEU A 138 -8.93 18.42 9.84
CA LEU A 138 -7.78 17.54 9.96
C LEU A 138 -7.45 16.86 8.63
N SER A 139 -6.18 16.51 8.45
CA SER A 139 -5.83 15.57 7.40
C SER A 139 -6.44 14.18 7.70
N HIS A 140 -6.92 13.49 6.67
CA HIS A 140 -7.36 12.09 6.77
C HIS A 140 -6.33 11.19 7.50
N THR A 141 -5.04 11.43 7.26
CA THR A 141 -3.94 10.72 7.94
C THR A 141 -3.89 10.99 9.43
N SER A 142 -4.17 12.22 9.87
CA SER A 142 -4.27 12.57 11.29
C SER A 142 -5.41 11.81 11.96
N VAL A 143 -6.61 11.83 11.35
CA VAL A 143 -7.78 11.10 11.85
C VAL A 143 -7.46 9.61 12.01
N ARG A 144 -6.88 8.99 10.97
CA ARG A 144 -6.46 7.59 11.00
C ARG A 144 -5.45 7.29 12.12
N ASN A 145 -4.47 8.16 12.32
CA ASN A 145 -3.47 7.97 13.39
C ASN A 145 -4.11 8.07 14.78
N ILE A 146 -5.07 8.99 14.96
CA ILE A 146 -5.83 9.12 16.22
C ILE A 146 -6.63 7.85 16.48
N LEU A 147 -7.36 7.34 15.49
CA LEU A 147 -8.13 6.09 15.61
C LEU A 147 -7.24 4.90 16.00
N HIS A 148 -6.10 4.73 15.34
CA HIS A 148 -5.16 3.66 15.69
C HIS A 148 -4.57 3.81 17.10
N LYS A 149 -4.26 5.05 17.52
CA LYS A 149 -3.79 5.33 18.88
C LYS A 149 -4.83 4.94 19.92
N GLN A 150 -6.11 5.19 19.63
CA GLN A 150 -7.26 4.83 20.47
C GLN A 150 -7.74 3.39 20.28
N LYS A 151 -6.98 2.54 19.58
CA LYS A 151 -7.31 1.13 19.33
C LYS A 151 -8.60 0.89 18.56
N PHE A 152 -9.03 1.86 17.74
CA PHE A 152 -10.09 1.65 16.78
C PHE A 152 -9.56 0.92 15.55
N HIS A 153 -10.35 -0.03 15.08
CA HIS A 153 -10.05 -0.86 13.93
C HIS A 153 -11.11 -0.65 12.85
N PRO A 154 -10.69 -0.63 11.57
CA PRO A 154 -11.61 -0.63 10.47
C PRO A 154 -12.15 -2.04 10.26
N TYR A 155 -13.45 -2.21 10.41
CA TYR A 155 -14.16 -3.45 10.10
C TYR A 155 -14.93 -3.32 8.79
N LYS A 156 -15.00 -4.43 8.06
CA LYS A 156 -15.76 -4.54 6.81
C LYS A 156 -16.89 -5.54 7.01
N ILE A 157 -18.04 -5.21 6.46
CA ILE A 157 -19.17 -6.13 6.43
C ILE A 157 -18.77 -7.38 5.63
N THR A 158 -18.90 -8.54 6.27
CA THR A 158 -18.67 -9.84 5.65
C THR A 158 -20.04 -10.48 5.47
N LEU A 159 -20.39 -10.75 4.21
CA LEU A 159 -21.57 -11.56 3.89
C LEU A 159 -21.17 -13.02 4.15
N MET A 160 -21.77 -13.63 5.16
CA MET A 160 -21.61 -15.06 5.43
C MET A 160 -22.92 -15.74 5.05
N GLN A 161 -22.83 -16.85 4.31
CA GLN A 161 -23.93 -17.78 4.21
C GLN A 161 -23.98 -18.58 5.51
N GLU A 162 -25.17 -18.75 6.06
CA GLU A 162 -25.39 -19.66 7.17
C GLU A 162 -25.10 -21.09 6.68
N LEU A 163 -24.10 -21.73 7.27
CA LEU A 163 -23.74 -23.12 6.99
C LEU A 163 -24.37 -24.00 8.06
N SER A 164 -25.03 -25.07 7.66
CA SER A 164 -25.44 -26.12 8.60
C SER A 164 -24.25 -27.01 8.96
N GLU A 165 -24.33 -27.70 10.10
CA GLU A 165 -23.27 -28.65 10.53
C GLU A 165 -23.02 -29.74 9.48
N ALA A 166 -24.09 -30.19 8.79
CA ALA A 166 -24.00 -31.21 7.74
C ALA A 166 -23.31 -30.71 6.46
N ASP A 167 -23.23 -29.40 6.24
CA ASP A 167 -22.58 -28.86 5.04
C ASP A 167 -21.06 -28.98 5.10
N PHE A 168 -20.48 -29.05 6.30
CA PHE A 168 -19.04 -29.26 6.45
C PHE A 168 -18.62 -30.62 5.89
N ASP A 169 -19.31 -31.68 6.30
CA ASP A 169 -19.03 -33.05 5.84
C ASP A 169 -19.26 -33.20 4.34
N ARG A 170 -20.38 -32.66 3.81
CA ARG A 170 -20.66 -32.68 2.36
C ARG A 170 -19.59 -31.96 1.54
N ARG A 171 -19.06 -30.84 2.04
CA ARG A 171 -18.00 -30.09 1.36
C ARG A 171 -16.68 -30.84 1.38
N ASN A 172 -16.36 -31.54 2.47
CA ASN A 172 -15.17 -32.38 2.54
C ASN A 172 -15.29 -33.59 1.60
N GLU A 173 -16.42 -34.29 1.62
CA GLU A 173 -16.69 -35.40 0.70
C GLU A 173 -16.56 -34.97 -0.76
N PHE A 174 -17.14 -33.83 -1.13
CA PHE A 174 -16.98 -33.25 -2.46
C PHE A 174 -15.51 -33.00 -2.81
N CYS A 175 -14.72 -32.44 -1.89
CA CYS A 175 -13.29 -32.21 -2.10
C CYS A 175 -12.52 -33.52 -2.31
N GLU A 176 -12.85 -34.57 -1.57
CA GLU A 176 -12.23 -35.89 -1.71
C GLU A 176 -12.56 -36.53 -3.07
N ILE A 177 -13.85 -36.49 -3.45
CA ILE A 177 -14.31 -36.98 -4.76
C ILE A 177 -13.58 -36.25 -5.88
N MET A 178 -13.53 -34.92 -5.84
CA MET A 178 -12.85 -34.10 -6.84
C MET A 178 -11.36 -34.42 -6.92
N GLN A 179 -10.68 -34.63 -5.79
CA GLN A 179 -9.27 -35.01 -5.78
C GLN A 179 -9.03 -36.37 -6.43
N ILE A 180 -9.90 -37.36 -6.20
CA ILE A 180 -9.79 -38.69 -6.82
C ILE A 180 -9.96 -38.56 -8.34
N GLN A 181 -10.96 -37.82 -8.80
CA GLN A 181 -11.21 -37.62 -10.23
C GLN A 181 -10.05 -36.90 -10.92
N CYS A 182 -9.51 -35.84 -10.32
CA CYS A 182 -8.33 -35.13 -10.86
C CYS A 182 -7.05 -35.98 -10.86
N LYS A 183 -6.91 -36.96 -9.96
CA LYS A 183 -5.79 -37.92 -9.99
C LYS A 183 -5.95 -38.98 -11.08
N GLY A 184 -7.20 -39.35 -11.38
CA GLY A 184 -7.53 -40.34 -12.42
C GLY A 184 -7.41 -39.78 -13.85
N ASP A 185 -7.75 -38.51 -14.04
CA ASP A 185 -7.62 -37.81 -15.33
C ASP A 185 -7.11 -36.38 -15.09
N GLU A 186 -5.91 -36.09 -15.60
CA GLU A 186 -5.25 -34.78 -15.52
C GLU A 186 -6.06 -33.68 -16.22
N ASN A 187 -6.89 -34.03 -17.21
CA ASN A 187 -7.75 -33.10 -17.93
C ASN A 187 -9.15 -32.93 -17.32
N PHE A 188 -9.48 -33.68 -16.27
CA PHE A 188 -10.83 -33.68 -15.68
C PHE A 188 -11.27 -32.26 -15.31
N ALA A 189 -10.45 -31.54 -14.53
CA ALA A 189 -10.76 -30.18 -14.09
C ALA A 189 -10.94 -29.19 -15.27
N GLY A 190 -10.20 -29.38 -16.37
CA GLY A 190 -10.35 -28.56 -17.55
C GLY A 190 -11.67 -28.81 -18.28
N ASN A 191 -12.23 -30.02 -18.21
CA ASN A 191 -13.48 -30.37 -18.87
C ASN A 191 -14.73 -30.02 -18.05
N ILE A 192 -14.57 -29.46 -16.85
CA ILE A 192 -15.69 -28.99 -16.02
C ILE A 192 -16.10 -27.59 -16.47
N LEU A 193 -17.39 -27.42 -16.76
CA LEU A 193 -18.03 -26.13 -16.90
C LEU A 193 -18.41 -25.61 -15.50
N PHE A 194 -17.90 -24.44 -15.14
CA PHE A 194 -18.28 -23.71 -13.94
C PHE A 194 -19.23 -22.57 -14.30
N PRO A 195 -20.56 -22.80 -14.29
CA PRO A 195 -21.55 -21.74 -14.45
C PRO A 195 -21.67 -20.92 -13.16
N ASP A 196 -21.92 -19.63 -13.32
CA ASP A 196 -22.31 -18.75 -12.21
C ASP A 196 -23.33 -17.71 -12.69
N GLU A 197 -24.16 -17.26 -11.76
CA GLU A 197 -25.11 -16.18 -11.97
C GLU A 197 -24.79 -14.98 -11.09
N ALA A 198 -24.77 -13.80 -11.69
CA ALA A 198 -24.62 -12.55 -10.96
C ALA A 198 -25.82 -11.63 -11.19
N SER A 199 -26.43 -11.15 -10.11
CA SER A 199 -27.41 -10.07 -10.15
C SER A 199 -26.73 -8.71 -10.03
N LEU A 200 -26.84 -7.88 -11.05
CA LEU A 200 -26.36 -6.50 -11.06
C LEU A 200 -27.54 -5.58 -10.75
N PHE A 201 -27.37 -4.68 -9.78
CA PHE A 201 -28.42 -3.78 -9.32
C PHE A 201 -28.09 -2.33 -9.74
N LEU A 202 -29.08 -1.62 -10.29
CA LEU A 202 -28.91 -0.22 -10.73
C LEU A 202 -28.84 0.75 -9.54
N ILE A 203 -29.62 0.48 -8.49
CA ILE A 203 -29.59 1.23 -7.24
C ILE A 203 -28.83 0.36 -6.25
N GLY A 204 -27.63 0.83 -5.89
CA GLY A 204 -26.58 0.05 -5.26
C GLY A 204 -27.06 -0.75 -4.05
N THR A 205 -27.06 -2.07 -4.19
CA THR A 205 -26.79 -2.95 -3.06
C THR A 205 -25.44 -2.56 -2.45
N LEU A 206 -25.29 -2.84 -1.16
CA LEU A 206 -24.12 -2.50 -0.34
C LEU A 206 -22.81 -2.65 -1.11
N ASN A 207 -22.19 -1.52 -1.47
CA ASN A 207 -20.82 -1.54 -1.95
C ASN A 207 -19.93 -1.87 -0.76
N ARG A 208 -19.45 -3.12 -0.68
CA ARG A 208 -18.58 -3.62 0.40
C ARG A 208 -17.34 -2.76 0.62
N HIS A 209 -16.85 -2.08 -0.43
CA HIS A 209 -15.73 -1.16 -0.32
C HIS A 209 -16.08 0.12 0.44
N ASN A 210 -17.34 0.54 0.39
CA ASN A 210 -17.86 1.72 1.08
C ASN A 210 -18.47 1.37 2.44
N CYS A 211 -18.76 0.09 2.70
CA CYS A 211 -19.31 -0.39 3.97
C CYS A 211 -18.20 -0.72 4.97
N GLN A 212 -17.40 0.29 5.30
CA GLN A 212 -16.36 0.23 6.32
C GLN A 212 -16.82 1.03 7.54
N HIS A 213 -16.64 0.47 8.73
CA HIS A 213 -16.91 1.17 9.98
C HIS A 213 -15.70 1.08 10.92
N TRP A 214 -15.54 2.10 11.77
CA TRP A 214 -14.50 2.12 12.79
C TRP A 214 -15.10 1.79 14.16
N ALA A 215 -14.54 0.79 14.83
CA ALA A 215 -14.96 0.43 16.18
C ALA A 215 -13.76 -0.08 17.00
N ALA A 216 -13.82 0.03 18.32
CA ALA A 216 -12.80 -0.54 19.21
C ALA A 216 -12.87 -2.08 19.23
N GLU A 217 -14.07 -2.64 19.16
CA GLU A 217 -14.35 -4.07 19.09
C GLU A 217 -15.24 -4.36 17.87
N ASN A 218 -15.20 -5.59 17.36
CA ASN A 218 -16.01 -5.98 16.21
C ASN A 218 -17.51 -5.96 16.60
N PRO A 219 -18.33 -5.06 16.04
CA PRO A 219 -19.74 -4.97 16.39
C PRO A 219 -20.60 -6.07 15.78
N HIS A 220 -20.01 -6.99 14.98
CA HIS A 220 -20.73 -8.04 14.25
C HIS A 220 -21.94 -7.49 13.48
N TRP A 221 -21.73 -6.34 12.83
CA TRP A 221 -22.82 -5.59 12.22
C TRP A 221 -23.50 -6.39 11.10
N ILE A 222 -24.80 -6.62 11.27
CA ILE A 222 -25.68 -7.22 10.26
C ILE A 222 -26.45 -6.07 9.62
N GLN A 223 -26.38 -5.97 8.29
CA GLN A 223 -27.15 -4.98 7.56
C GLN A 223 -28.15 -5.69 6.65
N GLU A 224 -29.43 -5.42 6.87
CA GLU A 224 -30.49 -5.91 6.03
C GLU A 224 -30.53 -5.08 4.73
N ALA A 225 -30.36 -5.75 3.59
CA ALA A 225 -30.46 -5.13 2.28
C ALA A 225 -31.92 -5.20 1.81
N HIS A 226 -32.75 -4.24 2.21
CA HIS A 226 -34.13 -4.15 1.74
C HIS A 226 -34.26 -3.20 0.56
N THR A 227 -34.65 -3.74 -0.58
CA THR A 227 -35.33 -2.95 -1.62
C THR A 227 -36.40 -3.85 -2.21
N GLN A 228 -37.67 -3.47 -2.05
CA GLN A 228 -38.80 -4.32 -2.45
C GLN A 228 -38.92 -4.48 -3.97
N HIS A 229 -38.35 -3.54 -4.74
CA HIS A 229 -38.32 -3.56 -6.21
C HIS A 229 -36.97 -3.03 -6.76
N PRO A 230 -35.85 -3.77 -6.60
CA PRO A 230 -34.60 -3.36 -7.19
C PRO A 230 -34.68 -3.50 -8.72
N GLN A 231 -34.31 -2.46 -9.46
CA GLN A 231 -33.99 -2.62 -10.88
C GLN A 231 -32.70 -3.44 -10.97
N LYS A 232 -32.85 -4.72 -11.34
CA LYS A 232 -31.74 -5.67 -11.44
C LYS A 232 -31.69 -6.31 -12.82
N VAL A 233 -30.48 -6.65 -13.24
CA VAL A 233 -30.20 -7.47 -14.43
C VAL A 233 -29.48 -8.72 -13.95
N ASN A 234 -29.98 -9.88 -14.33
CA ASN A 234 -29.31 -11.15 -14.05
C ASN A 234 -28.40 -11.49 -15.23
N VAL A 235 -27.17 -11.88 -14.93
CA VAL A 235 -26.18 -12.29 -15.93
C VAL A 235 -25.75 -13.71 -15.61
N TRP A 236 -25.79 -14.57 -16.62
CA TRP A 236 -25.19 -15.90 -16.55
C TRP A 236 -23.87 -15.92 -17.33
N ALA A 237 -22.86 -16.56 -16.77
CA ALA A 237 -21.63 -16.90 -17.49
C ALA A 237 -21.08 -18.23 -16.99
N GLY A 238 -20.52 -19.02 -17.90
CA GLY A 238 -19.82 -20.25 -17.57
C GLY A 238 -18.35 -20.17 -17.95
N MET A 239 -17.48 -20.81 -17.18
CA MET A 239 -16.07 -20.95 -17.51
C MET A 239 -15.74 -22.43 -17.74
N ILE A 240 -15.09 -22.74 -18.87
CA ILE A 240 -14.57 -24.07 -19.16
C ILE A 240 -13.16 -23.95 -19.72
N LYS A 241 -12.20 -24.72 -19.19
CA LYS A 241 -10.76 -24.54 -19.46
C LYS A 241 -10.36 -23.08 -19.24
N ASN A 242 -9.86 -22.43 -20.30
CA ASN A 242 -9.49 -21.02 -20.32
C ASN A 242 -10.46 -20.20 -21.19
N ARG A 243 -11.71 -20.66 -21.35
CA ARG A 243 -12.74 -20.02 -22.17
C ARG A 243 -13.91 -19.60 -21.31
N LEU A 244 -14.42 -18.41 -21.60
CA LEU A 244 -15.66 -17.89 -21.04
C LEU A 244 -16.80 -18.16 -22.04
N ILE A 245 -17.87 -18.78 -21.56
CA ILE A 245 -19.12 -18.99 -22.28
C ILE A 245 -20.14 -18.00 -21.71
N GLY A 246 -20.62 -17.06 -22.53
CA GLY A 246 -21.45 -15.94 -22.08
C GLY A 246 -20.79 -14.60 -22.42
N PRO A 247 -21.17 -13.46 -21.80
CA PRO A 247 -22.25 -13.28 -20.83
C PRO A 247 -23.64 -13.32 -21.48
N ASN A 248 -24.59 -13.94 -20.80
CA ASN A 248 -25.98 -13.99 -21.22
C ASN A 248 -26.84 -13.19 -20.25
N PHE A 249 -27.45 -12.12 -20.77
CA PHE A 249 -28.33 -11.25 -20.01
C PHE A 249 -29.72 -11.87 -19.96
N ILE A 250 -30.26 -11.99 -18.75
CA ILE A 250 -31.57 -12.56 -18.49
C ILE A 250 -32.48 -11.41 -18.05
N ASP A 251 -33.51 -11.15 -18.86
CA ASP A 251 -34.51 -10.14 -18.57
C ASP A 251 -35.53 -10.67 -17.54
N GLY A 252 -35.60 -10.00 -16.40
CA GLY A 252 -36.52 -10.32 -15.32
C GLY A 252 -36.01 -11.37 -14.33
N ASN A 253 -36.95 -12.03 -13.63
CA ASN A 253 -36.61 -13.04 -12.63
C ASN A 253 -36.28 -14.36 -13.30
N LEU A 254 -35.09 -14.90 -13.00
CA LEU A 254 -34.66 -16.20 -13.50
C LEU A 254 -35.63 -17.30 -13.01
N ASN A 255 -36.26 -17.99 -13.96
CA ASN A 255 -37.07 -19.18 -13.70
C ASN A 255 -36.45 -20.42 -14.38
N GLY A 256 -36.84 -21.61 -13.92
CA GLY A 256 -36.26 -22.86 -14.42
C GLY A 256 -36.44 -23.09 -15.93
N GLN A 257 -37.54 -22.62 -16.51
CA GLN A 257 -37.79 -22.75 -17.96
C GLN A 257 -36.88 -21.83 -18.77
N GLN A 258 -36.71 -20.59 -18.35
CA GLN A 258 -35.77 -19.64 -18.96
C GLN A 258 -34.34 -20.12 -18.82
N TYR A 259 -33.96 -20.68 -17.66
CA TYR A 259 -32.65 -21.27 -17.45
C TYR A 259 -32.39 -22.43 -18.40
N LEU A 260 -33.34 -23.37 -18.49
CA LEU A 260 -33.25 -24.52 -19.39
C LEU A 260 -33.15 -24.08 -20.86
N ALA A 261 -33.99 -23.14 -21.28
CA ALA A 261 -33.95 -22.60 -22.63
C ALA A 261 -32.61 -21.95 -22.95
N MET A 262 -32.04 -21.18 -22.01
CA MET A 262 -30.71 -20.59 -22.13
C MET A 262 -29.62 -21.66 -22.27
N LEU A 263 -29.62 -22.70 -21.42
CA LEU A 263 -28.65 -23.79 -21.51
C LEU A 263 -28.71 -24.50 -22.87
N GLN A 264 -29.92 -24.84 -23.33
CA GLN A 264 -30.10 -25.56 -24.60
C GLN A 264 -29.72 -24.71 -25.82
N THR A 265 -30.07 -23.43 -25.83
CA THR A 265 -29.86 -22.57 -27.00
C THR A 265 -28.48 -21.92 -27.04
N GLN A 266 -27.97 -21.45 -25.90
CA GLN A 266 -26.79 -20.59 -25.84
C GLN A 266 -25.53 -21.30 -25.33
N VAL A 267 -25.66 -22.41 -24.60
CA VAL A 267 -24.52 -23.18 -24.08
C VAL A 267 -24.25 -24.37 -25.00
N VAL A 268 -25.19 -25.31 -25.11
CA VAL A 268 -25.04 -26.51 -25.95
C VAL A 268 -24.95 -26.15 -27.44
N GLY A 269 -25.75 -25.16 -27.88
CA GLY A 269 -25.72 -24.68 -29.26
C GLY A 269 -24.41 -24.00 -29.67
N ARG A 270 -23.67 -23.38 -28.74
CA ARG A 270 -22.37 -22.75 -29.02
C ARG A 270 -21.23 -23.76 -29.06
N GLU A 271 -21.22 -24.76 -28.17
CA GLU A 271 -20.19 -25.80 -28.18
C GLU A 271 -20.22 -26.64 -29.47
N ALA A 272 -21.40 -26.86 -30.06
CA ALA A 272 -21.53 -27.56 -31.34
C ALA A 272 -21.09 -26.72 -32.57
N GLY A 273 -21.12 -25.38 -32.48
CA GLY A 273 -20.80 -24.45 -33.58
C GLY A 273 -19.35 -23.95 -33.61
N ASP A 274 -18.60 -24.09 -32.52
CA ASP A 274 -17.31 -23.41 -32.30
C ASP A 274 -16.06 -24.14 -32.83
N SER A 275 -16.21 -24.95 -33.90
CA SER A 275 -15.06 -25.43 -34.68
C SER A 275 -14.39 -24.31 -35.52
N LEU A 276 -14.89 -23.06 -35.50
CA LEU A 276 -14.46 -22.02 -36.43
C LEU A 276 -14.08 -20.64 -35.85
N ILE A 277 -13.87 -20.45 -34.54
CA ILE A 277 -13.48 -19.13 -34.00
C ILE A 277 -12.07 -19.15 -33.40
N LYS A 278 -11.17 -18.38 -34.02
CA LYS A 278 -9.73 -18.29 -33.72
C LYS A 278 -9.48 -17.83 -32.27
N PRO A 279 -8.44 -18.37 -31.59
CA PRO A 279 -8.13 -18.01 -30.22
C PRO A 279 -7.75 -16.54 -30.07
N ALA A 280 -8.22 -15.93 -28.98
CA ALA A 280 -7.91 -14.56 -28.59
C ALA A 280 -6.40 -14.37 -28.42
N ARG A 281 -5.88 -13.26 -28.96
CA ARG A 281 -4.45 -12.88 -28.96
C ARG A 281 -3.85 -12.94 -27.55
N GLN A 282 -2.74 -13.66 -27.41
CA GLN A 282 -1.86 -13.60 -26.23
C GLN A 282 -1.37 -12.14 -26.02
N ARG A 283 -1.51 -11.63 -24.80
CA ARG A 283 -0.82 -10.41 -24.37
C ARG A 283 0.68 -10.72 -24.31
N VAL A 284 1.47 -9.99 -25.09
CA VAL A 284 2.92 -9.92 -24.98
C VAL A 284 3.28 -9.31 -23.61
N ARG A 285 4.31 -9.89 -22.98
CA ARG A 285 4.82 -9.58 -21.64
C ARG A 285 5.10 -8.10 -21.41
#